data_AF-A0A9D1V1K4-F1
#
_entry.id   AF-A0A9D1V1K4-F1
#
_cell.length_a   1.000
_cell.length_b   1.000
_cell.length_c   1.000
_cell.angle_alpha   90.00
_cell.angle_beta   90.00
_cell.angle_gamma   90.00
#
_symmetry.space_group_name_H-M   'P 1'
#
loop_
_entity.id
_entity.type
_entity.pdbx_description
1 polymer ?
#
loop_
_entity_poly.entity_id
_entity_poly.type
_entity_poly.pdbx_seq_one_letter_code
_entity_poly.pdbx_strand_id
1 'polypeptide(L)'
;MKKKYLNVLAYAMIVSMSAISLSACSDDDDNDNGGNGGNGGNNGDGTEIVMEDGAELQGTVEDGQIVVLSAGNSYTLSGGYAIKNGGELRIEEGVTIEAIYDDQVATFILVEQGGKIDAQGTAEAPIIMTSNVKEPGSWGGIHICGYSHTNRGEGTMSEIGNAPYGGDQEDDNSGTLRYIRLEYTGYAFDEEHESNGVSFYGVGSGTTVEYLQAYKGADDGFEFFGGSVNAKYLVVTDCEDDSFDWTEGWNGKAQFLVATQVGTTGATDADGDCLIEADNQDVNPNATPCSFPTLSNLTLIGNNSSAAARGIRLRAGTHVQIYNAIVTGKPKCLTTATEGTENSLLKGESILNYMTLATDITCEEGIYSSALFTATDNHNEINATIPNFSNVFVGTIADGYDLSAEDDFFTAAAYRGAVEADDDWTAGWAVKE
;
A
#
# COMPACT_ATOMS: atom_id res chain seq x y z
N MET A 1 16.30 25.19 -24.51
CA MET A 1 17.25 26.05 -23.75
C MET A 1 16.82 26.04 -22.30
N LYS A 2 17.51 25.27 -21.46
CA LYS A 2 17.24 25.14 -20.02
C LYS A 2 17.65 26.43 -19.31
N LYS A 3 16.76 27.05 -18.54
CA LYS A 3 17.12 28.10 -17.58
C LYS A 3 17.33 27.45 -16.22
N LYS A 4 18.57 27.51 -15.74
CA LYS A 4 18.96 27.16 -14.37
C LYS A 4 18.53 28.29 -13.44
N TYR A 5 17.82 27.97 -12.36
CA TYR A 5 17.78 28.81 -11.17
C TYR A 5 18.55 28.08 -10.07
N LEU A 6 19.56 28.77 -9.55
CA LEU A 6 20.40 28.33 -8.46
C LEU A 6 19.84 28.99 -7.19
N ASN A 7 19.11 28.25 -6.36
CA ASN A 7 18.76 28.71 -5.02
C ASN A 7 19.68 28.02 -4.02
N VAL A 8 20.52 28.82 -3.37
CA VAL A 8 21.32 28.42 -2.21
C VAL A 8 20.47 28.78 -0.99
N LEU A 9 19.96 27.79 -0.27
CA LEU A 9 19.36 27.97 1.04
C LEU A 9 20.15 27.15 2.07
N ALA A 10 20.64 27.87 3.07
CA ALA A 10 21.38 27.32 4.19
C ALA A 10 20.39 26.74 5.21
N TYR A 11 20.47 25.44 5.47
CA TYR A 11 19.73 24.79 6.55
C TYR A 11 20.31 25.21 7.91
N ALA A 12 19.47 25.82 8.75
CA ALA A 12 19.74 26.02 10.17
C ALA A 12 18.93 24.99 10.96
N MET A 13 19.61 24.01 11.57
CA MET A 13 19.00 23.13 12.57
C MET A 13 18.54 23.96 13.76
N ILE A 14 17.23 23.92 14.07
CA ILE A 14 16.71 24.36 15.36
C ILE A 14 16.61 23.13 16.25
N VAL A 15 17.49 23.06 17.25
CA VAL A 15 17.40 22.10 18.35
C VAL A 15 16.41 22.66 19.37
N SER A 16 15.23 22.05 19.49
CA SER A 16 14.28 22.35 20.57
C SER A 16 14.77 21.74 21.88
N MET A 17 15.23 22.60 22.81
CA MET A 17 15.53 22.21 24.19
C MET A 17 14.23 22.10 25.00
N SER A 18 13.81 20.88 25.33
CA SER A 18 12.77 20.62 26.32
C SER A 18 13.35 20.71 27.73
N ALA A 19 12.75 21.55 28.57
CA ALA A 19 13.15 21.74 29.97
C ALA A 19 12.68 20.56 30.84
N ILE A 20 13.64 19.81 31.37
CA ILE A 20 13.41 18.71 32.32
C ILE A 20 13.31 19.30 33.74
N SER A 21 12.16 19.13 34.39
CA SER A 21 12.02 19.31 35.84
C SER A 21 12.02 17.94 36.52
N LEU A 22 13.14 17.59 37.15
CA LEU A 22 13.26 16.40 38.02
C LEU A 22 12.90 16.76 39.46
N SER A 23 12.03 15.95 40.08
CA SER A 23 11.96 15.78 41.53
C SER A 23 12.24 14.32 41.87
N ALA A 24 13.33 14.11 42.60
CA ALA A 24 13.73 12.88 43.29
C ALA A 24 12.74 12.58 44.46
N CYS A 25 12.69 11.43 45.15
CA CYS A 25 13.50 10.22 45.31
C CYS A 25 12.63 9.19 46.09
N SER A 26 12.85 7.88 45.90
CA SER A 26 13.49 7.02 46.92
C SER A 26 13.61 5.56 46.43
N ASP A 27 14.83 5.06 46.50
CA ASP A 27 15.21 3.66 46.29
C ASP A 27 14.63 2.73 47.38
N ASP A 28 14.43 1.46 47.01
CA ASP A 28 14.92 0.32 47.80
C ASP A 28 15.11 -0.90 46.87
N ASP A 29 16.31 -1.48 46.95
CA ASP A 29 16.77 -2.68 46.26
C ASP A 29 16.08 -3.96 46.77
N ASP A 30 15.87 -4.95 45.88
CA ASP A 30 16.41 -6.30 46.10
C ASP A 30 16.25 -7.22 44.86
N ASN A 31 17.34 -7.95 44.58
CA ASN A 31 17.51 -9.03 43.59
C ASN A 31 16.60 -10.25 43.88
N ASP A 32 16.09 -10.94 42.85
CA ASP A 32 16.59 -12.28 42.48
C ASP A 32 16.04 -12.83 41.13
N ASN A 33 17.02 -13.29 40.34
CA ASN A 33 17.11 -14.28 39.25
C ASN A 33 15.90 -15.12 38.76
N GLY A 34 15.72 -15.13 37.43
CA GLY A 34 15.66 -16.37 36.63
C GLY A 34 14.30 -16.86 36.08
N GLY A 35 14.17 -16.92 34.75
CA GLY A 35 13.35 -17.96 34.09
C GLY A 35 12.47 -17.53 32.90
N ASN A 36 12.98 -17.82 31.70
CA ASN A 36 12.29 -18.32 30.50
C ASN A 36 11.08 -17.55 29.93
N GLY A 37 11.28 -17.02 28.72
CA GLY A 37 10.29 -16.33 27.90
C GLY A 37 9.05 -17.19 27.63
N GLY A 38 7.91 -16.65 28.06
CA GLY A 38 6.58 -17.08 27.67
C GLY A 38 5.94 -15.96 26.86
N ASN A 39 5.48 -16.30 25.66
CA ASN A 39 4.53 -15.55 24.85
C ASN A 39 3.35 -15.11 25.73
N GLY A 40 3.22 -13.81 25.94
CA GLY A 40 2.19 -13.20 26.77
C GLY A 40 1.56 -12.06 26.01
N GLY A 41 0.33 -12.27 25.54
CA GLY A 41 -0.51 -11.18 25.03
C GLY A 41 -0.61 -10.08 26.06
N ASN A 42 -0.07 -8.91 25.71
CA ASN A 42 -0.08 -7.75 26.57
C ASN A 42 -1.45 -7.09 26.47
N ASN A 43 -2.41 -7.56 27.27
CA ASN A 43 -3.52 -6.71 27.71
C ASN A 43 -2.97 -5.78 28.81
N GLY A 44 -2.09 -4.87 28.42
CA GLY A 44 -1.66 -3.75 29.25
C GLY A 44 -2.77 -2.70 29.22
N ASP A 45 -3.24 -2.29 30.39
CA ASP A 45 -4.17 -1.18 30.59
C ASP A 45 -3.46 0.12 30.19
N GLY A 46 -3.35 0.36 28.87
CA GLY A 46 -2.77 1.57 28.31
C GLY A 46 -3.58 2.79 28.76
N THR A 47 -2.90 3.92 28.94
CA THR A 47 -3.56 5.18 29.26
C THR A 47 -4.32 5.66 28.03
N GLU A 48 -5.64 5.55 28.07
CA GLU A 48 -6.52 6.05 27.00
C GLU A 48 -6.58 7.58 27.03
N ILE A 49 -6.27 8.19 25.88
CA ILE A 49 -6.28 9.63 25.63
C ILE A 49 -7.30 9.89 24.52
N VAL A 50 -8.52 10.24 24.92
CA VAL A 50 -9.59 10.60 23.98
C VAL A 50 -9.39 12.04 23.52
N MET A 51 -9.20 12.23 22.21
CA MET A 51 -8.98 13.55 21.62
C MET A 51 -10.31 14.27 21.40
N GLU A 52 -10.38 15.52 21.86
CA GLU A 52 -11.53 16.41 21.64
C GLU A 52 -11.74 16.66 20.14
N ASP A 53 -12.99 16.83 19.71
CA ASP A 53 -13.32 17.21 18.34
C ASP A 53 -12.62 18.51 17.92
N GLY A 54 -12.00 18.50 16.74
CA GLY A 54 -11.18 19.59 16.21
C GLY A 54 -9.76 19.66 16.76
N ALA A 55 -9.30 18.65 17.51
CA ALA A 55 -7.92 18.63 18.02
C ALA A 55 -6.88 18.46 16.88
N GLU A 56 -5.71 19.03 17.12
CA GLU A 56 -4.54 18.89 16.26
C GLU A 56 -3.71 17.66 16.67
N LEU A 57 -3.43 16.79 15.71
CA LEU A 57 -2.55 15.64 15.81
C LEU A 57 -1.15 16.05 15.37
N GLN A 58 -0.20 15.93 16.29
CA GLN A 58 1.23 16.19 16.05
C GLN A 58 2.08 15.47 17.10
N GLY A 59 3.33 15.15 16.75
CA GLY A 59 4.28 14.53 17.68
C GLY A 59 4.15 13.01 17.74
N THR A 60 4.16 12.44 18.95
CA THR A 60 4.30 11.00 19.16
C THR A 60 3.20 10.41 20.04
N VAL A 61 2.83 9.16 19.77
CA VAL A 61 2.09 8.28 20.68
C VAL A 61 3.10 7.33 21.30
N GLU A 62 3.39 7.51 22.59
CA GLU A 62 4.44 6.81 23.33
C GLU A 62 3.96 5.45 23.90
N ASP A 63 4.92 4.66 24.38
CA ASP A 63 4.66 3.37 25.05
C ASP A 63 3.59 3.50 26.15
N GLY A 64 2.60 2.62 26.09
CA GLY A 64 1.48 2.56 27.03
C GLY A 64 0.42 3.63 26.80
N GLN A 65 0.49 4.45 25.74
CA GLN A 65 -0.57 5.38 25.35
C GLN A 65 -1.49 4.76 24.31
N ILE A 66 -2.79 5.00 24.46
CA ILE A 66 -3.80 4.69 23.45
C ILE A 66 -4.50 6.01 23.11
N VAL A 67 -4.19 6.61 21.96
CA VAL A 67 -4.88 7.82 21.49
C VAL A 67 -6.13 7.41 20.73
N VAL A 68 -7.30 7.95 21.12
CA VAL A 68 -8.59 7.64 20.52
C VAL A 68 -9.16 8.85 19.79
N LEU A 69 -9.45 8.68 18.50
CA LEU A 69 -10.21 9.60 17.67
C LEU A 69 -11.65 9.09 17.58
N SER A 70 -12.58 9.82 18.21
CA SER A 70 -13.96 9.35 18.41
C SER A 70 -14.82 9.47 17.17
N ALA A 71 -15.80 8.57 17.05
CA ALA A 71 -16.62 8.39 15.86
C ALA A 71 -17.28 9.71 15.39
N GLY A 72 -17.18 9.97 14.09
CA GLY A 72 -17.77 11.14 13.43
C GLY A 72 -17.09 12.49 13.69
N ASN A 73 -16.06 12.54 14.52
CA ASN A 73 -15.32 13.78 14.80
C ASN A 73 -14.34 14.14 13.68
N SER A 74 -13.90 15.39 13.65
CA SER A 74 -12.90 15.90 12.73
C SER A 74 -11.62 16.30 13.46
N TYR A 75 -10.46 16.02 12.87
CA TYR A 75 -9.15 16.32 13.44
C TYR A 75 -8.25 16.95 12.37
N THR A 76 -7.28 17.76 12.78
CA THR A 76 -6.24 18.26 11.86
C THR A 76 -4.93 17.54 12.11
N LEU A 77 -4.20 17.16 11.08
CA LEU A 77 -2.87 16.57 11.18
C LEU A 77 -1.84 17.60 10.71
N SER A 78 -0.81 17.89 11.51
CA SER A 78 0.26 18.81 11.15
C SER A 78 1.64 18.21 11.46
N GLY A 79 2.46 18.07 10.42
CA GLY A 79 3.74 17.39 10.53
C GLY A 79 3.63 15.87 10.69
N GLY A 80 4.77 15.24 11.00
CA GLY A 80 4.82 13.80 11.27
C GLY A 80 4.15 13.43 12.59
N TYR A 81 3.24 12.46 12.55
CA TYR A 81 2.62 11.86 13.73
C TYR A 81 3.02 10.40 13.86
N ALA A 82 3.91 10.12 14.82
CA ALA A 82 4.55 8.81 14.95
C ALA A 82 3.99 7.99 16.12
N ILE A 83 3.51 6.79 15.81
CA ILE A 83 3.10 5.80 16.80
C ILE A 83 4.31 4.96 17.14
N LYS A 84 4.83 5.13 18.36
CA LYS A 84 6.04 4.47 18.85
C LYS A 84 5.73 3.05 19.32
N ASN A 85 6.79 2.27 19.51
CA ASN A 85 6.69 0.93 20.11
C ASN A 85 5.89 0.98 21.42
N GLY A 86 4.83 0.18 21.50
CA GLY A 86 3.92 0.12 22.65
C GLY A 86 2.83 1.19 22.68
N GLY A 87 2.82 2.13 21.74
CA GLY A 87 1.75 3.10 21.52
C GLY A 87 0.69 2.58 20.54
N GLU A 88 -0.54 3.08 20.67
CA GLU A 88 -1.66 2.74 19.80
C GLU A 88 -2.45 3.99 19.37
N LEU A 89 -2.73 4.12 18.08
CA LEU A 89 -3.69 5.08 17.53
C LEU A 89 -4.98 4.35 17.14
N ARG A 90 -6.09 4.65 17.83
CA ARG A 90 -7.42 4.13 17.52
C ARG A 90 -8.26 5.19 16.83
N ILE A 91 -8.80 4.85 15.67
CA ILE A 91 -9.63 5.72 14.84
C ILE A 91 -10.98 5.05 14.61
N GLU A 92 -12.02 5.62 15.21
CA GLU A 92 -13.38 5.09 15.10
C GLU A 92 -14.05 5.51 13.77
N GLU A 93 -15.19 4.89 13.48
CA GLU A 93 -15.91 5.09 12.22
C GLU A 93 -16.33 6.55 11.97
N GLY A 94 -16.34 6.96 10.70
CA GLY A 94 -16.76 8.29 10.28
C GLY A 94 -15.82 9.44 10.68
N VAL A 95 -14.66 9.16 11.29
CA VAL A 95 -13.65 10.19 11.58
C VAL A 95 -13.15 10.82 10.29
N THR A 96 -12.98 12.15 10.31
CA THR A 96 -12.26 12.89 9.27
C THR A 96 -10.94 13.43 9.82
N ILE A 97 -9.83 13.14 9.16
CA ILE A 97 -8.52 13.74 9.43
C ILE A 97 -8.17 14.64 8.24
N GLU A 98 -8.01 15.94 8.50
CA GLU A 98 -7.56 16.92 7.51
C GLU A 98 -6.07 17.24 7.74
N ALA A 99 -5.20 16.72 6.87
CA ALA A 99 -3.79 17.05 6.82
C ALA A 99 -3.58 18.49 6.36
N ILE A 100 -2.75 19.23 7.10
CA ILE A 100 -2.37 20.60 6.76
C ILE A 100 -1.14 20.55 5.88
N TYR A 101 -1.30 20.96 4.62
CA TYR A 101 -0.20 21.11 3.67
C TYR A 101 0.73 22.26 4.07
N ASP A 102 2.03 21.97 4.11
CA ASP A 102 3.13 22.91 4.29
C ASP A 102 4.31 22.45 3.42
N ASP A 103 4.89 23.36 2.63
CA ASP A 103 5.99 23.04 1.71
C ASP A 103 7.36 22.85 2.39
N GLN A 104 7.43 23.11 3.70
CA GLN A 104 8.61 22.96 4.54
C GLN A 104 8.45 21.90 5.61
N VAL A 105 7.23 21.42 5.86
CA VAL A 105 6.92 20.45 6.91
C VAL A 105 6.09 19.33 6.31
N ALA A 106 6.71 18.17 6.13
CA ALA A 106 6.01 16.99 5.68
C ALA A 106 5.01 16.51 6.74
N THR A 107 3.76 16.31 6.31
CA THR A 107 2.64 15.87 7.14
C THR A 107 2.28 14.42 6.79
N PHE A 108 2.39 13.49 7.73
CA PHE A 108 2.18 12.05 7.51
C PHE A 108 1.92 11.31 8.83
N ILE A 109 1.39 10.09 8.75
CA ILE A 109 1.29 9.16 9.88
C ILE A 109 2.35 8.08 9.73
N LEU A 110 3.10 7.81 10.79
CA LEU A 110 4.13 6.77 10.82
C LEU A 110 3.88 5.81 11.98
N VAL A 111 3.61 4.54 11.67
CA VAL A 111 3.56 3.46 12.66
C VAL A 111 4.93 2.79 12.68
N GLU A 112 5.72 3.03 13.73
CA GLU A 112 7.03 2.41 13.89
C GLU A 112 6.90 0.96 14.38
N GLN A 113 7.96 0.18 14.24
CA GLN A 113 8.02 -1.19 14.75
C GLN A 113 7.55 -1.30 16.21
N GLY A 114 6.51 -2.11 16.42
CA GLY A 114 5.85 -2.34 17.72
C GLY A 114 4.75 -1.33 18.08
N GLY A 115 4.57 -0.28 17.30
CA GLY A 115 3.41 0.61 17.36
C GLY A 115 2.20 -0.01 16.66
N LYS A 116 1.00 0.49 16.97
CA LYS A 116 -0.25 -0.03 16.39
C LYS A 116 -1.19 1.05 15.89
N ILE A 117 -1.88 0.76 14.79
CA ILE A 117 -3.02 1.54 14.30
C ILE A 117 -4.27 0.66 14.25
N ASP A 118 -5.33 1.11 14.88
CA ASP A 118 -6.66 0.48 14.86
C ASP A 118 -7.67 1.44 14.26
N ALA A 119 -7.72 1.48 12.93
CA ALA A 119 -8.57 2.37 12.15
C ALA A 119 -9.72 1.58 11.50
N GLN A 120 -10.92 1.71 12.05
CA GLN A 120 -12.07 0.89 11.69
C GLN A 120 -13.29 1.74 11.32
N GLY A 121 -13.40 2.09 10.04
CA GLY A 121 -14.61 2.65 9.44
C GLY A 121 -15.65 1.59 9.11
N THR A 122 -16.76 2.05 8.52
CA THR A 122 -17.80 1.21 7.92
C THR A 122 -18.13 1.68 6.51
N ALA A 123 -18.90 0.89 5.75
CA ALA A 123 -19.33 1.29 4.41
C ALA A 123 -20.18 2.58 4.43
N GLU A 124 -20.97 2.78 5.50
CA GLU A 124 -21.81 3.96 5.71
C GLU A 124 -21.08 5.13 6.38
N ALA A 125 -20.03 4.85 7.15
CA ALA A 125 -19.21 5.84 7.84
C ALA A 125 -17.70 5.51 7.67
N PRO A 126 -17.15 5.67 6.46
CA PRO A 126 -15.73 5.44 6.24
C PRO A 126 -14.89 6.48 6.99
N ILE A 127 -13.68 6.12 7.35
CA ILE A 127 -12.67 7.08 7.80
C ILE A 127 -12.16 7.83 6.57
N ILE A 128 -12.13 9.16 6.65
CA ILE A 128 -11.65 10.01 5.56
C ILE A 128 -10.37 10.70 6.03
N MET A 129 -9.24 10.39 5.40
CA MET A 129 -7.98 11.10 5.58
C MET A 129 -7.71 11.90 4.30
N THR A 130 -7.74 13.23 4.40
CA THR A 130 -7.68 14.16 3.26
C THR A 130 -6.73 15.30 3.56
N SER A 131 -6.38 16.09 2.55
CA SER A 131 -5.68 17.37 2.72
C SER A 131 -6.62 18.58 2.71
N ASN A 132 -6.21 19.66 3.37
CA ASN A 132 -6.88 20.97 3.34
C ASN A 132 -6.81 21.65 1.95
N VAL A 133 -5.81 21.33 1.13
CA VAL A 133 -5.66 21.89 -0.22
C VAL A 133 -6.25 21.01 -1.31
N LYS A 134 -6.39 19.70 -1.06
CA LYS A 134 -7.02 18.72 -1.98
C LYS A 134 -6.36 18.63 -3.36
N GLU A 135 -5.03 18.68 -3.36
CA GLU A 135 -4.21 18.52 -4.55
C GLU A 135 -3.31 17.29 -4.37
N PRO A 136 -3.05 16.49 -5.42
CA PRO A 136 -2.08 15.39 -5.36
C PRO A 136 -0.76 15.84 -4.70
N GLY A 137 -0.23 15.01 -3.81
CA GLY A 137 1.04 15.25 -3.12
C GLY A 137 0.95 16.22 -1.94
N SER A 138 -0.25 16.51 -1.45
CA SER A 138 -0.44 17.50 -0.40
C SER A 138 -0.29 16.99 1.03
N TRP A 139 -0.05 15.69 1.20
CA TRP A 139 0.41 15.07 2.45
C TRP A 139 0.97 13.66 2.16
N GLY A 140 1.67 13.06 3.11
CA GLY A 140 2.47 11.84 2.89
C GLY A 140 1.76 10.51 3.14
N GLY A 141 0.46 10.51 3.44
CA GLY A 141 -0.26 9.26 3.67
C GLY A 141 0.13 8.54 4.97
N ILE A 142 0.04 7.20 4.95
CA ILE A 142 0.33 6.32 6.08
C ILE A 142 1.55 5.44 5.76
N HIS A 143 2.52 5.39 6.66
CA HIS A 143 3.65 4.47 6.60
C HIS A 143 3.60 3.51 7.79
N ILE A 144 3.75 2.22 7.54
CA ILE A 144 3.71 1.18 8.57
C ILE A 144 4.98 0.35 8.50
N CYS A 145 5.77 0.35 9.57
CA CYS A 145 6.99 -0.42 9.70
C CYS A 145 6.77 -1.63 10.62
N GLY A 146 6.76 -2.82 10.05
CA GLY A 146 6.57 -4.08 10.77
C GLY A 146 7.85 -4.89 11.00
N TYR A 147 7.69 -6.04 11.66
CA TYR A 147 8.76 -6.99 12.00
C TYR A 147 8.86 -8.19 11.04
N SER A 148 8.04 -8.26 9.98
CA SER A 148 8.18 -9.27 8.93
C SER A 148 9.35 -8.93 8.00
N HIS A 149 9.78 -9.89 7.18
CA HIS A 149 11.01 -9.82 6.41
C HIS A 149 11.08 -8.66 5.40
N THR A 150 12.32 -8.33 5.01
CA THR A 150 12.67 -7.62 3.77
C THR A 150 13.91 -8.29 3.20
N ASN A 151 14.06 -8.28 1.87
CA ASN A 151 15.25 -8.79 1.20
C ASN A 151 16.35 -7.72 0.99
N ARG A 152 16.17 -6.48 1.48
CA ARG A 152 17.21 -5.41 1.49
C ARG A 152 18.35 -5.70 2.47
N GLY A 153 18.13 -6.55 3.46
CA GLY A 153 19.11 -6.91 4.48
C GLY A 153 18.79 -6.35 5.87
N GLU A 154 19.75 -6.47 6.78
CA GLU A 154 19.61 -6.00 8.16
C GLU A 154 19.83 -4.48 8.27
N GLY A 155 19.12 -3.83 9.19
CA GLY A 155 19.28 -2.40 9.47
C GLY A 155 18.66 -1.49 8.41
N THR A 156 17.74 -2.01 7.60
CA THR A 156 16.97 -1.28 6.60
C THR A 156 16.07 -0.24 7.28
N MET A 157 15.96 0.94 6.66
CA MET A 157 15.16 2.06 7.13
C MET A 157 14.14 2.44 6.07
N SER A 158 12.94 2.81 6.48
CA SER A 158 11.91 3.35 5.58
C SER A 158 12.39 4.67 5.00
N GLU A 159 12.01 4.94 3.76
CA GLU A 159 12.34 6.18 3.07
C GLU A 159 11.75 7.37 3.83
N ILE A 160 10.51 7.21 4.30
CA ILE A 160 9.83 8.22 5.11
C ILE A 160 10.07 7.97 6.59
N GLY A 161 10.53 9.02 7.29
CA GLY A 161 10.75 8.99 8.73
C GLY A 161 12.05 8.32 9.18
N ASN A 162 12.80 7.64 8.29
CA ASN A 162 13.99 6.84 8.63
C ASN A 162 13.72 5.84 9.76
N ALA A 163 12.57 5.17 9.73
CA ALA A 163 12.17 4.21 10.75
C ALA A 163 12.66 2.80 10.39
N PRO A 164 13.17 2.02 11.35
CA PRO A 164 13.58 0.64 11.07
C PRO A 164 12.35 -0.21 10.71
N TYR A 165 12.53 -1.10 9.75
CA TYR A 165 11.58 -2.16 9.41
C TYR A 165 12.34 -3.44 9.03
N GLY A 166 11.61 -4.54 8.89
CA GLY A 166 12.22 -5.83 8.60
C GLY A 166 12.44 -6.67 9.86
N GLY A 167 12.52 -7.98 9.67
CA GLY A 167 12.78 -8.93 10.74
C GLY A 167 12.48 -10.36 10.29
N ASP A 168 12.08 -11.20 11.24
CA ASP A 168 11.73 -12.61 11.03
C ASP A 168 10.34 -12.98 11.58
N GLN A 169 9.51 -11.99 11.92
CA GLN A 169 8.18 -12.19 12.48
C GLN A 169 7.10 -12.05 11.39
N GLU A 170 6.87 -13.14 10.67
CA GLU A 170 5.89 -13.17 9.57
C GLU A 170 4.44 -12.94 10.01
N ASP A 171 4.11 -13.24 11.26
CA ASP A 171 2.78 -13.03 11.84
C ASP A 171 2.69 -11.74 12.67
N ASP A 172 3.65 -10.81 12.49
CA ASP A 172 3.59 -9.47 13.10
C ASP A 172 2.26 -8.78 12.80
N ASN A 173 1.79 -8.00 13.79
CA ASN A 173 0.49 -7.34 13.78
C ASN A 173 0.65 -5.88 14.17
N SER A 174 0.63 -5.02 13.15
CA SER A 174 0.64 -3.55 13.26
C SER A 174 -0.77 -2.96 13.43
N GLY A 175 -1.81 -3.80 13.47
CA GLY A 175 -3.19 -3.44 13.78
C GLY A 175 -4.18 -3.73 12.66
N THR A 176 -5.20 -2.88 12.53
CA THR A 176 -6.32 -3.02 11.59
C THR A 176 -6.55 -1.72 10.82
N LEU A 177 -6.66 -1.84 9.50
CA LEU A 177 -7.10 -0.78 8.61
C LEU A 177 -8.35 -1.27 7.87
N ARG A 178 -9.48 -0.60 8.10
CA ARG A 178 -10.76 -0.97 7.49
C ARG A 178 -11.61 0.24 7.10
N TYR A 179 -12.14 0.24 5.87
CA TYR A 179 -13.01 1.30 5.30
C TYR A 179 -12.39 2.70 5.45
N ILE A 180 -11.23 2.88 4.81
CA ILE A 180 -10.46 4.13 4.86
C ILE A 180 -10.31 4.68 3.46
N ARG A 181 -10.54 5.99 3.30
CA ARG A 181 -10.12 6.74 2.12
C ARG A 181 -8.93 7.61 2.46
N LEU A 182 -7.85 7.43 1.72
CA LEU A 182 -6.67 8.28 1.70
C LEU A 182 -6.74 9.12 0.43
N GLU A 183 -7.04 10.40 0.60
CA GLU A 183 -7.24 11.34 -0.50
C GLU A 183 -6.04 12.28 -0.61
N TYR A 184 -5.47 12.42 -1.79
CA TYR A 184 -4.45 13.44 -2.12
C TYR A 184 -3.07 13.24 -1.46
N THR A 185 -2.66 11.99 -1.26
CA THR A 185 -1.31 11.60 -0.80
C THR A 185 -0.25 11.83 -1.87
N GLY A 186 1.03 11.46 -1.70
CA GLY A 186 2.06 11.71 -2.73
C GLY A 186 3.15 12.71 -2.35
N TYR A 187 3.33 13.08 -1.08
CA TYR A 187 4.20 14.21 -0.74
C TYR A 187 5.66 13.94 -1.11
N ALA A 188 6.25 14.82 -1.93
CA ALA A 188 7.65 14.75 -2.33
C ALA A 188 8.57 15.31 -1.24
N PHE A 189 9.42 14.46 -0.65
CA PHE A 189 10.35 14.86 0.40
C PHE A 189 11.64 15.46 -0.17
N ASP A 190 12.15 14.88 -1.25
CA ASP A 190 13.28 15.39 -2.02
C ASP A 190 13.18 14.97 -3.50
N GLU A 191 14.27 15.11 -4.27
CA GLU A 191 14.27 14.78 -5.71
C GLU A 191 14.25 13.27 -5.98
N GLU A 192 14.48 12.43 -4.97
CA GLU A 192 14.61 10.97 -5.08
C GLU A 192 13.57 10.21 -4.25
N HIS A 193 12.97 10.84 -3.22
CA HIS A 193 12.00 10.20 -2.33
C HIS A 193 10.66 10.94 -2.31
N GLU A 194 9.61 10.22 -2.69
CA GLU A 194 8.22 10.64 -2.65
C GLU A 194 7.44 9.64 -1.75
N SER A 195 6.16 9.88 -1.47
CA SER A 195 5.41 9.09 -0.47
C SER A 195 4.07 8.63 -1.01
N ASN A 196 3.65 7.43 -0.65
CA ASN A 196 2.52 6.78 -1.31
C ASN A 196 1.19 7.09 -0.61
N GLY A 197 0.10 6.47 -1.07
CA GLY A 197 -1.13 6.35 -0.28
C GLY A 197 -0.87 5.64 1.04
N VAL A 198 -0.50 4.35 0.95
CA VAL A 198 -0.01 3.58 2.10
C VAL A 198 1.26 2.83 1.71
N SER A 199 2.31 2.99 2.51
CA SER A 199 3.55 2.22 2.39
C SER A 199 3.61 1.14 3.47
N PHE A 200 3.70 -0.12 3.06
CA PHE A 200 3.82 -1.28 3.95
C PHE A 200 5.27 -1.75 3.98
N TYR A 201 6.03 -1.33 4.99
CA TYR A 201 7.42 -1.71 5.18
C TYR A 201 7.54 -2.93 6.10
N GLY A 202 7.82 -4.12 5.53
CA GLY A 202 8.01 -5.35 6.30
C GLY A 202 6.81 -5.71 7.19
N VAL A 203 5.59 -5.43 6.74
CA VAL A 203 4.37 -5.65 7.54
C VAL A 203 3.98 -7.12 7.54
N GLY A 204 3.68 -7.67 8.72
CA GLY A 204 3.34 -9.07 8.88
C GLY A 204 1.89 -9.41 8.53
N SER A 205 1.65 -10.70 8.31
CA SER A 205 0.35 -11.31 7.99
C SER A 205 -0.69 -11.24 9.11
N GLY A 206 -0.28 -10.85 10.33
CA GLY A 206 -1.19 -10.60 11.45
C GLY A 206 -1.94 -9.27 11.34
N THR A 207 -1.46 -8.33 10.53
CA THR A 207 -2.11 -7.05 10.25
C THR A 207 -3.31 -7.24 9.32
N THR A 208 -4.43 -6.60 9.65
CA THR A 208 -5.64 -6.63 8.80
C THR A 208 -5.70 -5.40 7.90
N VAL A 209 -5.75 -5.60 6.58
CA VAL A 209 -5.85 -4.53 5.58
C VAL A 209 -7.02 -4.83 4.65
N GLU A 210 -8.17 -4.20 4.86
CA GLU A 210 -9.36 -4.45 4.03
C GLU A 210 -10.19 -3.20 3.75
N TYR A 211 -10.72 -3.02 2.54
CA TYR A 211 -11.55 -1.84 2.19
C TYR A 211 -10.77 -0.52 2.33
N LEU A 212 -9.67 -0.41 1.61
CA LEU A 212 -8.86 0.81 1.57
C LEU A 212 -8.93 1.43 0.17
N GLN A 213 -8.94 2.75 0.13
CA GLN A 213 -8.85 3.50 -1.12
C GLN A 213 -7.73 4.54 -1.06
N ALA A 214 -6.85 4.53 -2.07
CA ALA A 214 -6.01 5.66 -2.42
C ALA A 214 -6.68 6.45 -3.56
N TYR A 215 -6.87 7.75 -3.38
CA TYR A 215 -7.62 8.61 -4.31
C TYR A 215 -6.82 9.88 -4.64
N LYS A 216 -6.47 10.06 -5.92
CA LYS A 216 -5.79 11.24 -6.47
C LYS A 216 -4.50 11.60 -5.76
N GLY A 217 -3.66 10.60 -5.49
CA GLY A 217 -2.31 10.81 -4.98
C GLY A 217 -1.33 11.21 -6.09
N ALA A 218 -0.23 11.89 -5.76
CA ALA A 218 0.82 12.25 -6.73
C ALA A 218 1.81 11.12 -7.02
N ASP A 219 1.72 10.03 -6.26
CA ASP A 219 2.64 8.90 -6.28
C ASP A 219 1.81 7.61 -6.09
N ASP A 220 2.45 6.51 -5.75
CA ASP A 220 1.83 5.20 -5.70
C ASP A 220 0.59 5.12 -4.81
N GLY A 221 -0.41 4.35 -5.25
CA GLY A 221 -1.61 4.11 -4.45
C GLY A 221 -1.30 3.30 -3.19
N PHE A 222 -0.74 2.11 -3.38
CA PHE A 222 -0.27 1.24 -2.31
C PHE A 222 1.06 0.62 -2.70
N GLU A 223 2.05 0.68 -1.82
CA GLU A 223 3.36 0.08 -2.06
C GLU A 223 3.75 -0.88 -0.93
N PHE A 224 4.24 -2.06 -1.31
CA PHE A 224 4.69 -3.09 -0.40
C PHE A 224 6.21 -3.26 -0.48
N PHE A 225 6.91 -2.90 0.59
CA PHE A 225 8.35 -3.09 0.76
C PHE A 225 8.60 -4.31 1.64
N GLY A 226 8.66 -5.50 1.02
CA GLY A 226 8.77 -6.76 1.75
C GLY A 226 7.51 -7.12 2.53
N GLY A 227 7.65 -8.01 3.51
CA GLY A 227 6.58 -8.41 4.39
C GLY A 227 5.69 -9.54 3.86
N SER A 228 4.75 -9.98 4.69
CA SER A 228 3.77 -11.03 4.40
C SER A 228 2.32 -10.60 4.63
N VAL A 229 2.09 -9.29 4.79
CA VAL A 229 0.74 -8.71 4.95
C VAL A 229 -0.17 -9.13 3.80
N ASN A 230 -1.39 -9.53 4.15
CA ASN A 230 -2.44 -9.83 3.18
C ASN A 230 -3.41 -8.66 3.10
N ALA A 231 -3.99 -8.41 1.91
CA ALA A 231 -4.93 -7.31 1.70
C ALA A 231 -6.16 -7.71 0.88
N LYS A 232 -7.34 -7.19 1.21
CA LYS A 232 -8.57 -7.47 0.44
C LYS A 232 -9.36 -6.19 0.16
N TYR A 233 -10.02 -6.08 -0.99
CA TYR A 233 -10.88 -4.93 -1.31
C TYR A 233 -10.09 -3.61 -1.35
N LEU A 234 -9.09 -3.52 -2.23
CA LEU A 234 -8.30 -2.31 -2.41
C LEU A 234 -8.73 -1.56 -3.67
N VAL A 235 -8.85 -0.24 -3.57
CA VAL A 235 -9.20 0.64 -4.69
C VAL A 235 -8.13 1.71 -4.85
N VAL A 236 -7.63 1.89 -6.08
CA VAL A 236 -6.77 3.00 -6.44
C VAL A 236 -7.45 3.79 -7.54
N THR A 237 -7.60 5.09 -7.32
CA THR A 237 -8.31 5.98 -8.23
C THR A 237 -7.45 7.18 -8.53
N ASP A 238 -6.94 7.20 -9.76
CA ASP A 238 -6.32 8.36 -10.37
C ASP A 238 -5.07 8.86 -9.63
N CYS A 239 -4.27 7.94 -9.10
CA CYS A 239 -2.91 8.26 -8.65
C CYS A 239 -1.99 8.52 -9.86
N GLU A 240 -1.06 9.46 -9.68
CA GLU A 240 -0.21 9.98 -10.76
C GLU A 240 1.02 9.12 -11.05
N ASP A 241 1.33 8.10 -10.25
CA ASP A 241 2.33 7.07 -10.58
C ASP A 241 1.73 5.64 -10.62
N ASP A 242 2.34 4.64 -9.97
CA ASP A 242 1.89 3.27 -10.03
C ASP A 242 0.65 3.06 -9.15
N SER A 243 -0.33 2.28 -9.62
CA SER A 243 -1.51 2.07 -8.76
C SER A 243 -1.17 1.15 -7.57
N PHE A 244 -0.55 0.02 -7.87
CA PHE A 244 0.02 -0.88 -6.87
C PHE A 244 1.48 -1.14 -7.22
N ASP A 245 2.39 -0.99 -6.26
CA ASP A 245 3.79 -1.39 -6.40
C ASP A 245 4.14 -2.42 -5.31
N TRP A 246 5.02 -3.34 -5.64
CA TRP A 246 5.75 -4.06 -4.62
C TRP A 246 7.21 -4.29 -4.99
N THR A 247 8.02 -4.36 -3.94
CA THR A 247 9.42 -4.68 -4.00
C THR A 247 9.84 -5.43 -2.73
N GLU A 248 11.14 -5.69 -2.64
CA GLU A 248 11.83 -6.13 -1.43
C GLU A 248 11.35 -7.42 -0.77
N GLY A 249 10.72 -8.31 -1.52
CA GLY A 249 10.42 -9.66 -1.06
C GLY A 249 8.97 -9.89 -0.66
N TRP A 250 8.05 -8.94 -0.90
CA TRP A 250 6.65 -9.10 -0.47
C TRP A 250 6.04 -10.42 -0.99
N ASN A 251 5.53 -11.23 -0.07
CA ASN A 251 4.99 -12.56 -0.37
C ASN A 251 3.58 -12.79 0.18
N GLY A 252 2.86 -11.71 0.43
CA GLY A 252 1.48 -11.74 0.89
C GLY A 252 0.47 -12.16 -0.18
N LYS A 253 -0.80 -12.10 0.19
CA LYS A 253 -1.93 -12.39 -0.70
C LYS A 253 -2.79 -11.16 -0.86
N ALA A 254 -3.39 -10.99 -2.04
CA ALA A 254 -4.44 -9.99 -2.20
C ALA A 254 -5.62 -10.44 -3.07
N GLN A 255 -6.82 -9.96 -2.74
CA GLN A 255 -8.02 -10.25 -3.52
C GLN A 255 -8.94 -9.02 -3.67
N PHE A 256 -9.58 -8.90 -4.82
CA PHE A 256 -10.48 -7.78 -5.16
C PHE A 256 -9.74 -6.45 -5.21
N LEU A 257 -8.87 -6.32 -6.20
CA LEU A 257 -8.06 -5.12 -6.44
C LEU A 257 -8.64 -4.35 -7.63
N VAL A 258 -8.89 -3.07 -7.43
CA VAL A 258 -9.33 -2.14 -8.47
C VAL A 258 -8.28 -1.06 -8.64
N ALA A 259 -7.88 -0.80 -9.88
CA ALA A 259 -7.10 0.38 -10.24
C ALA A 259 -7.74 1.08 -11.43
N THR A 260 -7.85 2.40 -11.33
CA THR A 260 -8.28 3.26 -12.43
C THR A 260 -7.34 4.44 -12.54
N GLN A 261 -6.89 4.74 -13.74
CA GLN A 261 -6.16 5.97 -14.05
C GLN A 261 -6.98 6.77 -15.06
N VAL A 262 -7.22 8.06 -14.76
CA VAL A 262 -7.96 8.96 -15.64
C VAL A 262 -6.96 9.87 -16.33
N GLY A 263 -7.02 9.94 -17.66
CA GLY A 263 -6.16 10.86 -18.40
C GLY A 263 -6.65 12.29 -18.19
N THR A 264 -5.92 13.13 -17.46
CA THR A 264 -6.22 14.56 -17.48
C THR A 264 -5.91 15.12 -18.86
N THR A 265 -6.84 15.87 -19.45
CA THR A 265 -6.55 16.60 -20.70
C THR A 265 -5.51 17.68 -20.41
N GLY A 266 -4.23 17.40 -20.67
CA GLY A 266 -3.12 18.29 -20.35
C GLY A 266 -2.05 17.67 -19.45
N ALA A 267 -2.28 16.44 -18.97
CA ALA A 267 -1.28 15.56 -18.38
C ALA A 267 0.05 15.64 -19.14
N THR A 268 1.13 15.92 -18.42
CA THR A 268 2.45 15.61 -18.94
C THR A 268 2.59 14.09 -19.07
N ASP A 269 3.59 13.61 -19.82
CA ASP A 269 3.79 12.19 -20.14
C ASP A 269 3.96 11.23 -18.92
N ALA A 270 3.72 11.69 -17.69
CA ALA A 270 3.95 11.00 -16.41
C ALA A 270 2.68 10.56 -15.66
N ASP A 271 1.46 11.05 -15.98
CA ASP A 271 0.26 10.70 -15.19
C ASP A 271 -0.09 9.19 -15.35
N GLY A 272 0.26 8.42 -14.33
CA GLY A 272 -0.06 7.03 -14.06
C GLY A 272 0.80 6.01 -14.81
N ASP A 273 2.05 5.75 -14.42
CA ASP A 273 3.01 4.87 -15.14
C ASP A 273 2.45 3.46 -15.40
N CYS A 274 2.31 2.65 -14.35
CA CYS A 274 1.75 1.30 -14.35
C CYS A 274 0.47 1.21 -13.52
N LEU A 275 -0.36 0.21 -13.81
CA LEU A 275 -1.44 -0.20 -12.91
C LEU A 275 -0.88 -1.14 -11.82
N ILE A 276 0.13 -1.91 -12.19
CA ILE A 276 0.93 -2.71 -11.26
C ILE A 276 2.39 -2.60 -11.70
N GLU A 277 3.27 -2.17 -10.81
CA GLU A 277 4.71 -2.36 -10.89
C GLU A 277 5.16 -3.41 -9.87
N ALA A 278 6.11 -4.25 -10.26
CA ALA A 278 6.37 -5.50 -9.54
C ALA A 278 7.83 -5.92 -9.61
N ASP A 279 8.52 -5.77 -8.49
CA ASP A 279 9.93 -6.09 -8.29
C ASP A 279 10.12 -7.25 -7.33
N ASN A 280 11.26 -7.95 -7.46
CA ASN A 280 11.85 -8.61 -6.30
C ASN A 280 12.80 -7.64 -5.58
N GLN A 281 13.76 -7.10 -6.31
CA GLN A 281 14.62 -6.00 -5.86
C GLN A 281 15.39 -5.42 -7.06
N ASP A 282 15.47 -4.11 -7.14
CA ASP A 282 16.14 -3.35 -8.20
C ASP A 282 17.65 -3.65 -8.33
N VAL A 283 18.39 -3.71 -7.21
CA VAL A 283 19.86 -3.89 -7.20
C VAL A 283 20.27 -5.35 -7.33
N ASN A 284 19.59 -6.25 -6.63
CA ASN A 284 19.82 -7.68 -6.62
C ASN A 284 18.52 -8.44 -6.92
N PRO A 285 18.18 -8.63 -8.20
CA PRO A 285 16.97 -9.34 -8.63
C PRO A 285 16.81 -10.77 -8.08
N ASN A 286 17.89 -11.39 -7.60
CA ASN A 286 17.89 -12.73 -7.01
C ASN A 286 17.89 -12.70 -5.46
N ALA A 287 17.60 -11.56 -4.84
CA ALA A 287 17.51 -11.44 -3.39
C ALA A 287 16.45 -12.40 -2.82
N THR A 288 16.70 -12.89 -1.61
CA THR A 288 15.79 -13.81 -0.91
C THR A 288 15.39 -13.23 0.45
N PRO A 289 14.13 -13.43 0.90
CA PRO A 289 13.04 -14.07 0.16
C PRO A 289 12.65 -13.29 -1.10
N CYS A 290 12.18 -14.01 -2.11
CA CYS A 290 11.76 -13.41 -3.38
C CYS A 290 10.36 -12.82 -3.21
N SER A 291 10.08 -11.66 -3.79
CA SER A 291 8.71 -11.18 -3.94
C SER A 291 7.92 -12.23 -4.70
N PHE A 292 6.88 -12.73 -4.07
CA PHE A 292 6.08 -13.82 -4.62
C PHE A 292 4.62 -13.76 -4.15
N PRO A 293 3.91 -12.65 -4.39
CA PRO A 293 2.54 -12.53 -3.91
C PRO A 293 1.57 -13.40 -4.72
N THR A 294 0.44 -13.73 -4.09
CA THR A 294 -0.70 -14.39 -4.75
C THR A 294 -1.87 -13.41 -4.83
N LEU A 295 -2.21 -12.99 -6.05
CA LEU A 295 -3.26 -12.02 -6.34
C LEU A 295 -4.45 -12.69 -7.05
N SER A 296 -5.67 -12.28 -6.71
CA SER A 296 -6.87 -12.76 -7.40
C SER A 296 -7.95 -11.69 -7.54
N ASN A 297 -8.76 -11.80 -8.60
CA ASN A 297 -9.88 -10.90 -8.88
C ASN A 297 -9.43 -9.44 -8.99
N LEU A 298 -8.89 -9.08 -10.16
CA LEU A 298 -8.33 -7.75 -10.43
C LEU A 298 -9.08 -7.06 -11.56
N THR A 299 -9.45 -5.79 -11.39
CA THR A 299 -9.95 -4.92 -12.46
C THR A 299 -9.01 -3.72 -12.59
N LEU A 300 -8.18 -3.72 -13.64
CA LEU A 300 -7.15 -2.71 -13.86
C LEU A 300 -7.46 -1.94 -15.15
N ILE A 301 -7.70 -0.63 -15.04
CA ILE A 301 -8.16 0.24 -16.12
C ILE A 301 -7.26 1.46 -16.24
N GLY A 302 -6.43 1.51 -17.28
CA GLY A 302 -5.57 2.65 -17.55
C GLY A 302 -6.25 3.79 -18.32
N ASN A 303 -5.50 4.88 -18.48
CA ASN A 303 -5.92 6.12 -19.13
C ASN A 303 -5.73 6.16 -20.67
N ASN A 304 -5.31 5.06 -21.30
CA ASN A 304 -4.89 4.96 -22.70
C ASN A 304 -3.69 5.86 -23.08
N SER A 305 -2.87 6.26 -22.11
CA SER A 305 -1.62 6.98 -22.37
C SER A 305 -0.67 6.14 -23.23
N SER A 306 -0.07 6.76 -24.22
CA SER A 306 1.01 6.13 -25.02
C SER A 306 2.39 6.26 -24.38
N ALA A 307 2.55 7.18 -23.42
CA ALA A 307 3.80 7.38 -22.69
C ALA A 307 3.84 6.43 -21.48
N ALA A 308 2.86 6.57 -20.59
CA ALA A 308 2.59 5.69 -19.46
C ALA A 308 1.84 4.43 -19.93
N ALA A 309 2.55 3.60 -20.69
CA ALA A 309 1.93 2.60 -21.56
C ALA A 309 1.64 1.25 -20.88
N ARG A 310 2.11 1.04 -19.65
CA ARG A 310 2.18 -0.27 -19.00
C ARG A 310 0.95 -0.52 -18.11
N GLY A 311 0.36 -1.71 -18.22
CA GLY A 311 -0.64 -2.21 -17.29
C GLY A 311 0.05 -2.87 -16.11
N ILE A 312 0.34 -4.16 -16.24
CA ILE A 312 1.15 -4.90 -15.26
C ILE A 312 2.59 -4.97 -15.78
N ARG A 313 3.56 -4.58 -14.95
CA ARG A 313 4.99 -4.65 -15.25
C ARG A 313 5.69 -5.57 -14.26
N LEU A 314 6.00 -6.79 -14.69
CA LEU A 314 6.77 -7.74 -13.91
C LEU A 314 8.27 -7.59 -14.22
N ARG A 315 9.06 -7.13 -13.25
CA ARG A 315 10.50 -6.87 -13.45
C ARG A 315 11.34 -7.37 -12.27
N ALA A 316 12.64 -7.10 -12.39
CA ALA A 316 13.63 -7.24 -11.34
C ALA A 316 13.56 -8.57 -10.56
N GLY A 317 13.36 -9.69 -11.24
CA GLY A 317 13.35 -11.04 -10.64
C GLY A 317 12.08 -11.43 -9.89
N THR A 318 11.05 -10.58 -9.85
CA THR A 318 9.78 -10.85 -9.15
C THR A 318 9.17 -12.19 -9.59
N HIS A 319 8.59 -12.91 -8.65
CA HIS A 319 7.71 -14.05 -8.90
C HIS A 319 6.28 -13.63 -8.57
N VAL A 320 5.29 -14.28 -9.15
CA VAL A 320 3.90 -13.92 -8.87
C VAL A 320 2.96 -15.07 -9.17
N GLN A 321 1.84 -15.13 -8.46
CA GLN A 321 0.67 -15.86 -8.92
C GLN A 321 -0.48 -14.87 -9.10
N ILE A 322 -0.97 -14.69 -10.33
CA ILE A 322 -2.11 -13.81 -10.64
C ILE A 322 -3.23 -14.64 -11.25
N TYR A 323 -4.41 -14.55 -10.62
CA TYR A 323 -5.63 -15.18 -11.07
C TYR A 323 -6.71 -14.13 -11.36
N ASN A 324 -7.61 -14.43 -12.30
CA ASN A 324 -8.88 -13.72 -12.45
C ASN A 324 -8.75 -12.20 -12.73
N ALA A 325 -7.83 -11.80 -13.60
CA ALA A 325 -7.57 -10.38 -13.88
C ALA A 325 -8.22 -9.90 -15.19
N ILE A 326 -8.72 -8.66 -15.19
CA ILE A 326 -9.07 -7.91 -16.39
C ILE A 326 -8.14 -6.70 -16.46
N VAL A 327 -7.46 -6.53 -17.60
CA VAL A 327 -6.56 -5.38 -17.82
C VAL A 327 -6.92 -4.69 -19.14
N THR A 328 -7.18 -3.39 -19.06
CA THR A 328 -7.52 -2.54 -20.21
C THR A 328 -6.98 -1.13 -20.05
N GLY A 329 -7.13 -0.30 -21.07
CA GLY A 329 -6.74 1.12 -20.99
C GLY A 329 -5.23 1.35 -20.99
N LYS A 330 -4.42 0.35 -21.36
CA LYS A 330 -2.97 0.46 -21.49
C LYS A 330 -2.51 -0.17 -22.80
N PRO A 331 -1.67 0.51 -23.62
CA PRO A 331 -1.12 -0.06 -24.84
C PRO A 331 -0.33 -1.36 -24.64
N LYS A 332 0.23 -1.58 -23.45
CA LYS A 332 0.93 -2.80 -23.03
C LYS A 332 0.29 -3.34 -21.74
N CYS A 333 -0.78 -4.12 -21.86
CA CYS A 333 -1.51 -4.64 -20.69
C CYS A 333 -0.63 -5.49 -19.75
N LEU A 334 0.36 -6.22 -20.27
CA LEU A 334 1.34 -6.95 -19.46
C LEU A 334 2.72 -6.87 -20.12
N THR A 335 3.74 -6.54 -19.32
CA THR A 335 5.14 -6.55 -19.72
C THR A 335 5.99 -7.35 -18.74
N THR A 336 6.98 -8.09 -19.24
CA THR A 336 8.03 -8.75 -18.45
C THR A 336 9.39 -8.18 -18.84
N ALA A 337 10.26 -7.89 -17.87
CA ALA A 337 11.48 -7.11 -18.14
C ALA A 337 12.82 -7.80 -17.83
N THR A 338 12.84 -8.92 -17.09
CA THR A 338 14.12 -9.56 -16.70
C THR A 338 14.13 -11.06 -16.90
N GLU A 339 15.33 -11.62 -17.12
CA GLU A 339 15.54 -13.04 -17.37
C GLU A 339 15.02 -13.90 -16.22
N GLY A 340 15.22 -13.46 -14.97
CA GLY A 340 14.72 -14.16 -13.78
C GLY A 340 13.20 -14.26 -13.75
N THR A 341 12.52 -13.13 -14.01
CA THR A 341 11.05 -13.05 -14.07
C THR A 341 10.48 -13.93 -15.19
N GLU A 342 11.04 -13.88 -16.40
CA GLU A 342 10.52 -14.70 -17.50
C GLU A 342 10.81 -16.19 -17.33
N ASN A 343 11.95 -16.55 -16.73
CA ASN A 343 12.25 -17.94 -16.42
C ASN A 343 11.31 -18.53 -15.37
N SER A 344 10.89 -17.76 -14.36
CA SER A 344 9.94 -18.24 -13.36
C SER A 344 8.58 -18.57 -14.00
N LEU A 345 8.13 -17.74 -14.95
CA LEU A 345 6.93 -18.01 -15.76
C LEU A 345 7.10 -19.24 -16.67
N LEU A 346 8.23 -19.36 -17.37
CA LEU A 346 8.51 -20.50 -18.26
C LEU A 346 8.53 -21.84 -17.51
N LYS A 347 9.04 -21.84 -16.28
CA LYS A 347 9.13 -23.04 -15.44
C LYS A 347 7.83 -23.36 -14.69
N GLY A 348 6.85 -22.46 -14.70
CA GLY A 348 5.61 -22.58 -13.93
C GLY A 348 5.79 -22.34 -12.43
N GLU A 349 6.87 -21.65 -12.04
CA GLU A 349 7.05 -21.14 -10.67
C GLU A 349 6.09 -19.96 -10.46
N SER A 350 6.12 -18.99 -11.39
CA SER A 350 5.11 -17.94 -11.48
C SER A 350 3.90 -18.42 -12.28
N ILE A 351 2.70 -17.98 -11.89
CA ILE A 351 1.43 -18.38 -12.48
C ILE A 351 0.68 -17.15 -12.95
N LEU A 352 0.19 -17.19 -14.19
CA LEU A 352 -0.74 -16.22 -14.75
C LEU A 352 -1.91 -17.01 -15.32
N ASN A 353 -3.10 -16.92 -14.70
CA ASN A 353 -4.23 -17.79 -15.04
C ASN A 353 -5.56 -17.02 -15.03
N TYR A 354 -6.48 -17.36 -15.94
CA TYR A 354 -7.76 -16.64 -16.13
C TYR A 354 -7.57 -15.12 -16.24
N MET A 355 -6.65 -14.66 -17.06
CA MET A 355 -6.43 -13.23 -17.33
C MET A 355 -7.04 -12.83 -18.68
N THR A 356 -7.75 -11.71 -18.74
CA THR A 356 -8.26 -11.12 -19.97
C THR A 356 -7.60 -9.77 -20.21
N LEU A 357 -6.74 -9.71 -21.24
CA LEU A 357 -5.98 -8.52 -21.59
C LEU A 357 -6.53 -7.88 -22.88
N ALA A 358 -6.76 -6.58 -22.85
CA ALA A 358 -7.21 -5.82 -24.01
C ALA A 358 -6.17 -5.75 -25.14
N THR A 359 -4.88 -5.94 -24.83
CA THR A 359 -3.77 -5.96 -25.78
C THR A 359 -2.94 -7.24 -25.62
N ASP A 360 -2.01 -7.48 -26.55
CA ASP A 360 -0.97 -8.49 -26.41
C ASP A 360 0.01 -8.16 -25.27
N ILE A 361 0.81 -9.15 -24.88
CA ILE A 361 1.89 -9.04 -23.89
C ILE A 361 3.21 -8.66 -24.56
N THR A 362 4.12 -8.06 -23.81
CA THR A 362 5.49 -7.78 -24.26
C THR A 362 6.50 -8.45 -23.33
N CYS A 363 7.38 -9.28 -23.88
CA CYS A 363 8.45 -9.93 -23.13
C CYS A 363 9.79 -9.37 -23.61
N GLU A 364 10.50 -8.64 -22.75
CA GLU A 364 11.75 -7.95 -23.12
C GLU A 364 12.89 -8.93 -23.40
N GLU A 365 12.97 -10.03 -22.67
CA GLU A 365 14.01 -11.06 -22.87
C GLU A 365 13.60 -12.12 -23.90
N GLY A 366 12.30 -12.25 -24.18
CA GLY A 366 11.76 -13.17 -25.18
C GLY A 366 11.87 -14.66 -24.80
N ILE A 367 12.06 -14.95 -23.51
CA ILE A 367 12.06 -16.30 -22.91
C ILE A 367 10.63 -16.77 -22.68
N TYR A 368 9.77 -15.86 -22.21
CA TYR A 368 8.32 -16.05 -22.21
C TYR A 368 7.70 -15.51 -23.50
N SER A 369 6.43 -15.82 -23.77
CA SER A 369 5.78 -15.39 -25.01
C SER A 369 4.26 -15.40 -24.92
N SER A 370 3.60 -14.67 -25.82
CA SER A 370 2.14 -14.68 -25.97
C SER A 370 1.57 -16.09 -26.18
N ALA A 371 2.31 -16.98 -26.85
CA ALA A 371 1.90 -18.37 -27.07
C ALA A 371 1.95 -19.21 -25.79
N LEU A 372 2.93 -18.96 -24.91
CA LEU A 372 3.00 -19.60 -23.59
C LEU A 372 1.94 -19.02 -22.65
N PHE A 373 1.75 -17.70 -22.68
CA PHE A 373 0.72 -17.02 -21.90
C PHE A 373 -0.69 -17.53 -22.22
N THR A 374 -1.01 -17.69 -23.51
CA THR A 374 -2.31 -18.18 -24.01
C THR A 374 -2.38 -19.71 -24.16
N ALA A 375 -1.45 -20.45 -23.55
CA ALA A 375 -1.56 -21.91 -23.49
C ALA A 375 -2.90 -22.32 -22.87
N THR A 376 -3.47 -23.44 -23.33
CA THR A 376 -4.84 -23.85 -22.97
C THR A 376 -5.08 -23.92 -21.46
N ASP A 377 -4.12 -24.44 -20.70
CA ASP A 377 -4.24 -24.62 -19.23
C ASP A 377 -4.17 -23.29 -18.45
N ASN A 378 -3.78 -22.19 -19.11
CA ASN A 378 -3.73 -20.87 -18.47
C ASN A 378 -5.07 -20.13 -18.55
N HIS A 379 -5.96 -20.51 -19.48
CA HIS A 379 -7.25 -19.81 -19.69
C HIS A 379 -7.12 -18.30 -19.96
N ASN A 380 -5.95 -17.83 -20.40
CA ASN A 380 -5.70 -16.41 -20.66
C ASN A 380 -6.12 -16.01 -22.07
N GLU A 381 -6.58 -14.77 -22.19
CA GLU A 381 -6.98 -14.12 -23.44
C GLU A 381 -6.19 -12.83 -23.65
N ILE A 382 -5.78 -12.58 -24.90
CA ILE A 382 -5.11 -11.35 -25.32
C ILE A 382 -5.86 -10.74 -26.50
N ASN A 383 -5.68 -9.43 -26.72
CA ASN A 383 -6.42 -8.66 -27.73
C ASN A 383 -7.95 -8.84 -27.57
N ALA A 384 -8.39 -9.01 -26.33
CA ALA A 384 -9.77 -9.30 -26.00
C ALA A 384 -10.62 -8.03 -26.11
N THR A 385 -11.89 -8.22 -26.47
CA THR A 385 -12.88 -7.15 -26.33
C THR A 385 -13.40 -7.15 -24.90
N ILE A 386 -12.99 -6.17 -24.12
CA ILE A 386 -13.42 -6.03 -22.72
C ILE A 386 -14.86 -5.48 -22.69
N PRO A 387 -15.77 -6.07 -21.88
CA PRO A 387 -17.12 -5.54 -21.74
C PRO A 387 -17.08 -4.14 -21.12
N ASN A 388 -18.14 -3.36 -21.36
CA ASN A 388 -18.28 -2.07 -20.70
C ASN A 388 -18.52 -2.30 -19.21
N PHE A 389 -17.74 -1.61 -18.39
CA PHE A 389 -18.02 -1.48 -16.96
C PHE A 389 -19.16 -0.48 -16.73
N SER A 390 -19.94 -0.71 -15.68
CA SER A 390 -20.83 0.29 -15.09
C SER A 390 -20.11 1.00 -13.96
N ASN A 391 -20.48 2.25 -13.64
CA ASN A 391 -19.85 3.03 -12.56
C ASN A 391 -18.32 2.89 -12.56
N VAL A 392 -17.68 3.21 -13.69
CA VAL A 392 -16.23 3.13 -13.96
C VAL A 392 -15.65 1.71 -14.07
N PHE A 393 -15.80 0.86 -13.05
CA PHE A 393 -15.11 -0.44 -12.96
C PHE A 393 -16.00 -1.62 -12.50
N VAL A 394 -17.31 -1.40 -12.31
CA VAL A 394 -18.25 -2.44 -11.86
C VAL A 394 -18.64 -3.34 -13.03
N GLY A 395 -18.22 -4.60 -12.96
CA GLY A 395 -18.45 -5.64 -13.95
C GLY A 395 -17.36 -6.72 -13.92
N THR A 396 -17.72 -7.93 -14.34
CA THR A 396 -16.84 -9.10 -14.39
C THR A 396 -17.01 -9.85 -15.70
N ILE A 397 -16.09 -10.76 -16.00
CA ILE A 397 -16.22 -11.73 -17.08
C ILE A 397 -16.41 -13.10 -16.43
N ALA A 398 -17.41 -13.84 -16.91
CA ALA A 398 -17.69 -15.19 -16.43
C ALA A 398 -16.50 -16.14 -16.65
N ASP A 399 -16.52 -17.23 -15.87
CA ASP A 399 -15.46 -18.22 -15.75
C ASP A 399 -14.19 -17.64 -15.12
N GLY A 400 -13.76 -18.24 -14.01
CA GLY A 400 -12.57 -17.87 -13.25
C GLY A 400 -12.12 -19.03 -12.35
N TYR A 401 -10.93 -18.92 -11.78
CA TYR A 401 -10.40 -19.88 -10.83
C TYR A 401 -10.83 -19.54 -9.40
N ASP A 402 -11.52 -20.44 -8.72
CA ASP A 402 -11.90 -20.25 -7.33
C ASP A 402 -10.75 -20.66 -6.39
N LEU A 403 -9.94 -19.68 -5.97
CA LEU A 403 -8.84 -19.91 -5.03
C LEU A 403 -9.30 -20.26 -3.61
N SER A 404 -10.57 -19.99 -3.25
CA SER A 404 -11.07 -20.31 -1.90
C SER A 404 -11.10 -21.81 -1.62
N ALA A 405 -11.03 -22.64 -2.67
CA ALA A 405 -10.89 -24.08 -2.54
C ALA A 405 -9.48 -24.52 -2.10
N GLU A 406 -8.46 -23.67 -2.28
CA GLU A 406 -7.05 -23.97 -1.98
C GLU A 406 -6.59 -23.26 -0.70
N ASP A 407 -7.10 -22.07 -0.41
CA ASP A 407 -6.66 -21.24 0.71
C ASP A 407 -7.80 -20.36 1.27
N ASP A 408 -8.08 -20.49 2.57
CA ASP A 408 -9.19 -19.83 3.27
C ASP A 408 -9.08 -18.30 3.32
N PHE A 409 -7.94 -17.71 2.97
CA PHE A 409 -7.83 -16.26 2.79
C PHE A 409 -8.76 -15.77 1.67
N PHE A 410 -8.92 -16.52 0.58
CA PHE A 410 -9.69 -16.09 -0.58
C PHE A 410 -11.19 -16.32 -0.37
N THR A 411 -11.99 -15.34 -0.76
CA THR A 411 -13.44 -15.49 -0.92
C THR A 411 -13.74 -16.20 -2.23
N ALA A 412 -14.77 -17.06 -2.24
CA ALA A 412 -15.20 -17.75 -3.45
C ALA A 412 -15.60 -16.76 -4.55
N ALA A 413 -14.87 -16.78 -5.67
CA ALA A 413 -15.06 -15.83 -6.77
C ALA A 413 -14.59 -16.46 -8.10
N ALA A 414 -15.44 -17.30 -8.69
CA ALA A 414 -15.17 -18.02 -9.94
C ALA A 414 -15.44 -17.17 -11.21
N TYR A 415 -14.90 -15.95 -11.24
CA TYR A 415 -15.04 -14.99 -12.33
C TYR A 415 -13.78 -14.12 -12.44
N ARG A 416 -13.58 -13.48 -13.58
CA ARG A 416 -12.48 -12.52 -13.83
C ARG A 416 -12.95 -11.10 -13.53
N GLY A 417 -12.09 -10.30 -12.90
CA GLY A 417 -12.44 -8.96 -12.42
C GLY A 417 -12.70 -8.93 -10.91
N ALA A 418 -12.75 -7.71 -10.37
CA ALA A 418 -12.80 -7.46 -8.93
C ALA A 418 -14.21 -7.16 -8.38
N VAL A 419 -15.12 -6.60 -9.18
CA VAL A 419 -16.41 -6.08 -8.68
C VAL A 419 -17.56 -6.62 -9.53
N GLU A 420 -18.36 -7.53 -8.98
CA GLU A 420 -19.55 -8.04 -9.66
C GLU A 420 -20.66 -6.98 -9.71
N ALA A 421 -21.47 -7.00 -10.77
CA ALA A 421 -22.56 -6.04 -10.94
C ALA A 421 -23.66 -6.18 -9.88
N ASP A 422 -23.88 -7.39 -9.39
CA ASP A 422 -24.91 -7.70 -8.39
C ASP A 422 -24.39 -7.64 -6.94
N ASP A 423 -23.07 -7.44 -6.75
CA ASP A 423 -22.41 -7.34 -5.44
C ASP A 423 -21.26 -6.29 -5.47
N ASP A 424 -21.65 -5.02 -5.59
CA ASP A 424 -20.71 -3.89 -5.63
C ASP A 424 -20.21 -3.55 -4.21
N TRP A 425 -19.16 -4.25 -3.76
CA TRP A 425 -18.50 -4.01 -2.47
C TRP A 425 -17.85 -2.62 -2.33
N THR A 426 -17.76 -1.85 -3.42
CA THR A 426 -17.26 -0.45 -3.40
C THR A 426 -18.35 0.56 -3.06
N ALA A 427 -19.62 0.14 -3.06
CA ALA A 427 -20.75 1.02 -2.81
C ALA A 427 -20.75 1.57 -1.37
N GLY A 428 -21.10 2.85 -1.22
CA GLY A 428 -21.25 3.52 0.08
C GLY A 428 -20.00 4.26 0.55
N TRP A 429 -18.80 3.72 0.29
CA TRP A 429 -17.56 4.25 0.87
C TRP A 429 -16.55 4.77 -0.16
N ALA A 430 -16.33 4.06 -1.28
CA ALA A 430 -15.32 4.43 -2.26
C ALA A 430 -15.79 5.57 -3.19
N VAL A 431 -14.88 6.48 -3.55
CA VAL A 431 -15.11 7.54 -4.54
C VAL A 431 -14.65 7.07 -5.92
N LYS A 432 -15.47 7.21 -6.96
CA LYS A 432 -15.14 6.65 -8.29
C LYS A 432 -14.59 7.67 -9.29
N GLU A 433 -14.86 8.96 -9.10
CA GLU A 433 -14.45 10.09 -9.98
C GLU A 433 -14.28 11.40 -9.20
#